data_AF-A0A352KXZ9-F1
#
_entry.id   AF-A0A352KXZ9-F1
#
_cell.length_a   1.000
_cell.length_b   1.000
_cell.length_c   1.000
_cell.angle_alpha   90.00
_cell.angle_beta   90.00
_cell.angle_gamma   90.00
#
_symmetry.space_group_name_H-M   'P 1'
#
loop_
_entity.id
_entity.type
_entity.pdbx_description
1 polymer ?
#
loop_
_entity_poly.entity_id
_entity_poly.type
_entity_poly.pdbx_seq_one_letter_code
_entity_poly.pdbx_strand_id
1 'polypeptide(L)'
;MLSTLLQDPAPGVCFQALLALNSTDANLSATAAKIAATDDPWIQRAFLVAVPESAHLVIHLLAAAPASPDTTQLAVRQDYLRRLAVNTCVHGNLDALKIVADSIRDSAITPVWFRTAVVVGLSEGLPGSRNSHMPKSVSALLQNPPPELADSLAGIRQTLETAAAVAVDRTASDLDRTAAMSLLPQLPTEQLQTAVSSLLSPGESSACQKAAVDVIRRSGRPDLVRQVMDCWSQLTPAARSTAIDLFLSRRDSLNDLLARMQSGDIPAAALSIDQRLPLLQNSDKNTQEIARTLFGGAVSADRQQVARNYAAALSLDADIARGALVFERTCSKCHRVGGLGHNVGPDISDTRARAADALLYDILDPNRRVDPQYTEYIVVTKDGQLLNGLLVSETPATLTLKQPEGRQVAVDRSEIEELRSSNRSLMPEGIEKDVTVQQMADVLAFLRQPPEQQTAGFSRAP
;
A
#
# COMPACT_ATOMS: atom_id res chain seq x y z
N MET A 1 -32.68 19.96 14.65
CA MET A 1 -31.76 19.45 15.70
C MET A 1 -30.55 18.78 15.07
N LEU A 2 -30.72 17.71 14.27
CA LEU A 2 -29.62 17.07 13.53
C LEU A 2 -28.84 18.04 12.62
N SER A 3 -29.53 18.90 11.88
CA SER A 3 -28.90 19.94 11.04
C SER A 3 -27.98 20.90 11.82
N THR A 4 -28.31 21.20 13.07
CA THR A 4 -27.51 22.06 13.95
C THR A 4 -26.29 21.30 14.48
N LEU A 5 -26.45 20.03 14.86
CA LEU A 5 -25.34 19.17 15.32
C LEU A 5 -24.34 18.87 14.20
N LEU A 6 -24.83 18.76 12.95
CA LEU A 6 -23.97 18.65 11.79
C LEU A 6 -23.14 19.91 11.54
N GLN A 7 -23.54 21.07 12.07
CA GLN A 7 -22.78 22.32 11.97
C GLN A 7 -21.80 22.53 13.14
N ASP A 8 -21.81 21.64 14.14
CA ASP A 8 -20.95 21.75 15.31
C ASP A 8 -19.44 21.76 14.93
N PRO A 9 -18.61 22.61 15.55
CA PRO A 9 -17.18 22.65 15.32
C PRO A 9 -16.43 21.42 15.88
N ALA A 10 -17.01 20.68 16.85
CA ALA A 10 -16.40 19.49 17.40
C ALA A 10 -16.57 18.29 16.45
N PRO A 11 -15.46 17.68 15.97
CA PRO A 11 -15.51 16.56 15.02
C PRO A 11 -16.32 15.36 15.52
N GLY A 12 -16.25 15.07 16.84
CA GLY A 12 -17.01 13.98 17.45
C GLY A 12 -18.53 14.18 17.43
N VAL A 13 -18.99 15.43 17.58
CA VAL A 13 -20.43 15.76 17.51
C VAL A 13 -20.92 15.63 16.07
N CYS A 14 -20.15 16.15 15.12
CA CYS A 14 -20.44 16.00 13.69
C CYS A 14 -20.48 14.52 13.28
N PHE A 15 -19.50 13.71 13.73
CA PHE A 15 -19.44 12.28 13.47
C PHE A 15 -20.68 11.53 13.98
N GLN A 16 -21.09 11.77 15.23
CA GLN A 16 -22.28 11.14 15.80
C GLN A 16 -23.57 11.61 15.11
N ALA A 17 -23.64 12.90 14.75
CA ALA A 17 -24.77 13.44 14.00
C ALA A 17 -24.87 12.82 12.59
N LEU A 18 -23.75 12.56 11.92
CA LEU A 18 -23.72 11.86 10.64
C LEU A 18 -24.23 10.43 10.78
N LEU A 19 -23.78 9.67 11.79
CA LEU A 19 -24.25 8.30 11.99
C LEU A 19 -25.76 8.20 12.31
N ALA A 20 -26.36 9.30 12.77
CA ALA A 20 -27.79 9.40 13.03
C ALA A 20 -28.62 9.90 11.84
N LEU A 21 -27.98 10.31 10.73
CA LEU A 21 -28.68 10.70 9.50
C LEU A 21 -29.31 9.50 8.79
N ASN A 22 -30.42 9.73 8.10
CA ASN A 22 -31.01 8.78 7.18
C ASN A 22 -31.06 9.35 5.74
N SER A 23 -31.26 8.49 4.75
CA SER A 23 -31.31 8.87 3.33
C SER A 23 -32.52 9.72 2.93
N THR A 24 -33.50 9.91 3.84
CA THR A 24 -34.73 10.68 3.59
C THR A 24 -34.68 12.10 4.16
N ASP A 25 -33.57 12.51 4.78
CA ASP A 25 -33.43 13.82 5.40
C ASP A 25 -33.37 14.96 4.37
N ALA A 26 -34.18 16.02 4.58
CA ALA A 26 -34.38 17.10 3.60
C ALA A 26 -33.17 18.04 3.36
N ASN A 27 -32.03 17.82 4.03
CA ASN A 27 -30.86 18.73 4.00
C ASN A 27 -29.57 18.09 3.46
N LEU A 28 -29.66 17.00 2.69
CA LEU A 28 -28.50 16.26 2.19
C LEU A 28 -27.50 17.14 1.40
N SER A 29 -27.97 18.12 0.62
CA SER A 29 -27.10 19.04 -0.12
C SER A 29 -26.24 19.94 0.80
N ALA A 30 -26.83 20.45 1.89
CA ALA A 30 -26.09 21.27 2.86
C ALA A 30 -25.08 20.41 3.65
N THR A 31 -25.46 19.18 3.99
CA THR A 31 -24.55 18.20 4.60
C THR A 31 -23.39 17.88 3.64
N ALA A 32 -23.67 17.58 2.37
CA ALA A 32 -22.66 17.28 1.36
C ALA A 32 -21.67 18.44 1.17
N ALA A 33 -22.12 19.70 1.24
CA ALA A 33 -21.25 20.88 1.17
C ALA A 33 -20.27 20.97 2.34
N LYS A 34 -20.71 20.70 3.57
CA LYS A 34 -19.80 20.65 4.72
C LYS A 34 -18.79 19.49 4.60
N ILE A 35 -19.25 18.35 4.10
CA ILE A 35 -18.40 17.17 3.91
C ILE A 35 -17.38 17.39 2.79
N ALA A 36 -17.75 18.08 1.70
CA ALA A 36 -16.81 18.49 0.67
C ALA A 36 -15.71 19.42 1.21
N ALA A 37 -16.00 20.20 2.25
CA ALA A 37 -15.06 21.15 2.84
C ALA A 37 -14.10 20.55 3.89
N THR A 38 -14.25 19.28 4.29
CA THR A 38 -13.40 18.66 5.33
C THR A 38 -12.43 17.63 4.76
N ASP A 39 -11.20 17.66 5.26
CA ASP A 39 -10.16 16.64 5.01
C ASP A 39 -10.11 15.57 6.12
N ASP A 40 -11.04 15.58 7.09
CA ASP A 40 -11.10 14.59 8.17
C ASP A 40 -11.58 13.22 7.65
N PRO A 41 -10.73 12.18 7.67
CA PRO A 41 -11.06 10.87 7.11
C PRO A 41 -12.16 10.14 7.89
N TRP A 42 -12.36 10.42 9.17
CA TRP A 42 -13.43 9.81 9.98
C TRP A 42 -14.78 10.40 9.62
N ILE A 43 -14.85 11.71 9.44
CA ILE A 43 -16.07 12.41 9.02
C ILE A 43 -16.46 11.97 7.60
N GLN A 44 -15.49 11.92 6.69
CA GLN A 44 -15.68 11.44 5.31
C GLN A 44 -16.23 9.99 5.27
N ARG A 45 -15.70 9.09 6.11
CA ARG A 45 -16.19 7.71 6.22
C ARG A 45 -17.58 7.63 6.85
N ALA A 46 -17.85 8.41 7.90
CA ALA A 46 -19.17 8.45 8.55
C ALA A 46 -20.26 8.85 7.57
N PHE A 47 -19.99 9.86 6.72
CA PHE A 47 -20.92 10.26 5.66
C PHE A 47 -21.21 9.12 4.67
N LEU A 48 -20.17 8.44 4.19
CA LEU A 48 -20.32 7.30 3.27
C LEU A 48 -21.07 6.11 3.88
N VAL A 49 -21.07 5.97 5.22
CA VAL A 49 -21.85 4.94 5.91
C VAL A 49 -23.31 5.37 6.10
N ALA A 50 -23.52 6.63 6.48
CA ALA A 50 -24.85 7.15 6.80
C ALA A 50 -25.74 7.38 5.57
N VAL A 51 -25.18 7.97 4.53
CA VAL A 51 -25.93 8.40 3.33
C VAL A 51 -25.17 8.03 2.05
N PRO A 52 -24.87 6.73 1.85
CA PRO A 52 -24.01 6.27 0.74
C PRO A 52 -24.55 6.72 -0.64
N GLU A 53 -25.87 6.72 -0.81
CA GLU A 53 -26.54 7.12 -2.05
C GLU A 53 -26.27 8.59 -2.47
N SER A 54 -25.82 9.42 -1.53
CA SER A 54 -25.55 10.85 -1.75
C SER A 54 -24.08 11.16 -2.11
N ALA A 55 -23.23 10.15 -2.33
CA ALA A 55 -21.81 10.35 -2.66
C ALA A 55 -21.58 11.24 -3.89
N HIS A 56 -22.46 11.15 -4.89
CA HIS A 56 -22.41 11.97 -6.11
C HIS A 56 -22.52 13.48 -5.85
N LEU A 57 -23.27 13.89 -4.81
CA LEU A 57 -23.41 15.31 -4.45
C LEU A 57 -22.09 15.90 -3.99
N VAL A 58 -21.30 15.14 -3.24
CA VAL A 58 -19.98 15.59 -2.75
C VAL A 58 -19.02 15.74 -3.93
N ILE A 59 -19.01 14.80 -4.88
CA ILE A 59 -18.18 14.91 -6.10
C ILE A 59 -18.54 16.17 -6.88
N HIS A 60 -19.84 16.43 -7.07
CA HIS A 60 -20.32 17.60 -7.79
C HIS A 60 -19.85 18.91 -7.14
N LEU A 61 -19.95 18.99 -5.81
CA LEU A 61 -19.51 20.17 -5.05
C LEU A 61 -18.00 20.36 -5.10
N LEU A 62 -17.22 19.27 -5.00
CA LEU A 62 -15.77 19.32 -5.12
C LEU A 62 -15.32 19.70 -6.53
N ALA A 63 -16.06 19.29 -7.56
CA ALA A 63 -15.76 19.64 -8.95
C ALA A 63 -16.02 21.13 -9.25
N ALA A 64 -16.95 21.78 -8.55
CA ALA A 64 -17.25 23.20 -8.72
C ALA A 64 -16.14 24.11 -8.15
N ALA A 65 -15.35 23.63 -7.19
CA ALA A 65 -14.23 24.35 -6.60
C ALA A 65 -13.09 23.38 -6.26
N PRO A 66 -12.38 22.83 -7.27
CA PRO A 66 -11.32 21.86 -7.03
C PRO A 66 -10.13 22.59 -6.40
N ALA A 67 -10.03 22.51 -5.09
CA ALA A 67 -8.91 23.06 -4.35
C ALA A 67 -7.60 22.41 -4.82
N SER A 68 -6.55 23.20 -5.07
CA SER A 68 -5.21 22.69 -5.36
C SER A 68 -4.59 22.17 -4.06
N PRO A 69 -4.55 20.84 -3.85
CA PRO A 69 -3.99 20.30 -2.62
C PRO A 69 -2.46 20.38 -2.69
N ASP A 70 -1.81 20.44 -1.53
CA ASP A 70 -0.39 20.11 -1.46
C ASP A 70 -0.16 18.62 -1.76
N THR A 71 1.11 18.25 -1.98
CA THR A 71 1.49 16.88 -2.32
C THR A 71 1.07 15.85 -1.25
N THR A 72 1.02 16.26 0.02
CA THR A 72 0.69 15.37 1.15
C THR A 72 -0.81 15.09 1.27
N GLN A 73 -1.67 16.06 0.99
CA GLN A 73 -3.13 15.92 1.06
C GLN A 73 -3.72 15.29 -0.20
N LEU A 74 -3.00 15.35 -1.32
CA LEU A 74 -3.51 14.84 -2.58
C LEU A 74 -3.87 13.35 -2.53
N ALA A 75 -2.99 12.50 -2.01
CA ALA A 75 -3.24 11.05 -1.96
C ALA A 75 -4.51 10.73 -1.16
N VAL A 76 -4.75 11.48 -0.08
CA VAL A 76 -5.95 11.37 0.74
C VAL A 76 -7.18 11.80 -0.05
N ARG A 77 -7.12 12.92 -0.77
CA ARG A 77 -8.24 13.42 -1.59
C ARG A 77 -8.54 12.54 -2.81
N GLN A 78 -7.51 12.01 -3.47
CA GLN A 78 -7.67 11.04 -4.55
C GLN A 78 -8.35 9.76 -4.04
N ASP A 79 -7.92 9.22 -2.90
CA ASP A 79 -8.57 8.05 -2.29
C ASP A 79 -10.03 8.36 -1.90
N TYR A 80 -10.30 9.56 -1.39
CA TYR A 80 -11.65 9.98 -1.05
C TYR A 80 -12.57 10.10 -2.28
N LEU A 81 -12.14 10.79 -3.33
CA LEU A 81 -12.88 10.91 -4.59
C LEU A 81 -13.12 9.54 -5.23
N ARG A 82 -12.11 8.68 -5.25
CA ARG A 82 -12.23 7.29 -5.71
C ARG A 82 -13.33 6.57 -4.95
N ARG A 83 -13.34 6.64 -3.61
CA ARG A 83 -14.38 6.00 -2.77
C ARG A 83 -15.78 6.56 -3.01
N LEU A 84 -15.92 7.87 -3.18
CA LEU A 84 -17.20 8.50 -3.52
C LEU A 84 -17.73 7.98 -4.87
N ALA A 85 -16.85 7.84 -5.86
CA ALA A 85 -17.22 7.34 -7.18
C ALA A 85 -17.58 5.84 -7.14
N VAL A 86 -16.81 5.02 -6.40
CA VAL A 86 -17.14 3.61 -6.14
C VAL A 86 -18.54 3.49 -5.54
N ASN A 87 -18.81 4.26 -4.49
CA ASN A 87 -20.08 4.19 -3.78
C ASN A 87 -21.25 4.58 -4.71
N THR A 88 -21.10 5.65 -5.49
CA THR A 88 -22.09 6.06 -6.50
C THR A 88 -22.43 4.92 -7.47
N CYS A 89 -21.42 4.22 -8.00
CA CYS A 89 -21.61 3.10 -8.93
C CYS A 89 -22.29 1.88 -8.30
N VAL A 90 -21.89 1.50 -7.08
CA VAL A 90 -22.42 0.32 -6.39
C VAL A 90 -23.93 0.45 -6.17
N HIS A 91 -24.44 1.66 -5.89
CA HIS A 91 -25.87 1.90 -5.75
C HIS A 91 -26.65 1.85 -7.08
N GLY A 92 -25.97 2.07 -8.22
CA GLY A 92 -26.54 1.83 -9.55
C GLY A 92 -27.62 2.85 -9.99
N ASN A 93 -27.65 4.03 -9.37
CA ASN A 93 -28.52 5.14 -9.75
C ASN A 93 -27.92 5.88 -10.97
N LEU A 94 -28.67 5.89 -12.08
CA LEU A 94 -28.23 6.51 -13.35
C LEU A 94 -28.12 8.03 -13.27
N ASP A 95 -29.03 8.72 -12.55
CA ASP A 95 -28.98 10.17 -12.40
C ASP A 95 -27.77 10.60 -11.56
N ALA A 96 -27.46 9.85 -10.50
CA ALA A 96 -26.27 10.07 -9.70
C ALA A 96 -24.99 9.88 -10.53
N LEU A 97 -24.93 8.83 -11.35
CA LEU A 97 -23.80 8.59 -12.26
C LEU A 97 -23.69 9.69 -13.33
N LYS A 98 -24.83 10.19 -13.84
CA LYS A 98 -24.87 11.31 -14.77
C LYS A 98 -24.22 12.56 -14.17
N ILE A 99 -24.60 12.91 -12.94
CA ILE A 99 -24.02 14.05 -12.20
C ILE A 99 -22.50 13.88 -12.06
N VAL A 100 -22.02 12.68 -11.71
CA VAL A 100 -20.58 12.40 -11.59
C VAL A 100 -19.86 12.52 -12.94
N ALA A 101 -20.44 11.97 -14.01
CA ALA A 101 -19.86 12.04 -15.35
C ALA A 101 -19.80 13.49 -15.87
N ASP A 102 -20.86 14.28 -15.63
CA ASP A 102 -20.91 15.69 -15.99
C ASP A 102 -19.91 16.54 -15.18
N SER A 103 -19.67 16.18 -13.92
CA SER A 103 -18.75 16.90 -13.05
C SER A 103 -17.30 16.86 -13.54
N ILE A 104 -16.92 15.90 -14.39
CA ILE A 104 -15.58 15.79 -14.98
C ILE A 104 -15.55 16.11 -16.48
N ARG A 105 -16.62 16.69 -17.01
CA ARG A 105 -16.75 17.06 -18.44
C ARG A 105 -15.83 18.21 -18.82
N ASP A 106 -15.71 19.22 -17.96
CA ASP A 106 -14.91 20.41 -18.22
C ASP A 106 -13.48 20.24 -17.67
N SER A 107 -12.52 20.07 -18.59
CA SER A 107 -11.11 19.89 -18.28
C SER A 107 -10.39 21.18 -17.87
N ALA A 108 -11.00 22.36 -18.10
CA ALA A 108 -10.47 23.64 -17.64
C ALA A 108 -10.79 23.89 -16.16
N ILE A 109 -11.89 23.31 -15.66
CA ILE A 109 -12.31 23.42 -14.26
C ILE A 109 -11.67 22.29 -13.45
N THR A 110 -11.86 21.03 -13.87
CA THR A 110 -11.39 19.88 -13.09
C THR A 110 -9.98 19.46 -13.50
N PRO A 111 -8.99 19.38 -12.59
CA PRO A 111 -7.62 18.99 -12.93
C PRO A 111 -7.49 17.50 -13.24
N VAL A 112 -6.39 17.09 -13.90
CA VAL A 112 -6.16 15.70 -14.33
C VAL A 112 -6.31 14.73 -13.15
N TRP A 113 -5.61 14.99 -12.03
CA TRP A 113 -5.67 14.13 -10.86
C TRP A 113 -7.10 13.89 -10.34
N PHE A 114 -7.98 14.89 -10.44
CA PHE A 114 -9.37 14.81 -10.01
C PHE A 114 -10.17 13.90 -10.93
N ARG A 115 -10.11 14.18 -12.24
CA ARG A 115 -10.83 13.40 -13.25
C ARG A 115 -10.37 11.94 -13.22
N THR A 116 -9.07 11.71 -13.05
CA THR A 116 -8.52 10.37 -12.92
C THR A 116 -9.03 9.64 -11.67
N ALA A 117 -9.04 10.28 -10.50
CA ALA A 117 -9.55 9.65 -9.28
C ALA A 117 -11.03 9.22 -9.42
N VAL A 118 -11.85 10.07 -10.06
CA VAL A 118 -13.24 9.73 -10.38
C VAL A 118 -13.30 8.52 -11.31
N VAL A 119 -12.61 8.53 -12.45
CA VAL A 119 -12.67 7.43 -13.43
C VAL A 119 -12.14 6.11 -12.85
N VAL A 120 -11.07 6.14 -12.03
CA VAL A 120 -10.59 4.95 -11.29
C VAL A 120 -11.69 4.40 -10.39
N GLY A 121 -12.34 5.26 -9.61
CA GLY A 121 -13.43 4.82 -8.73
C GLY A 121 -14.64 4.27 -9.50
N LEU A 122 -14.96 4.83 -10.68
CA LEU A 122 -15.96 4.25 -11.58
C LEU A 122 -15.56 2.83 -12.02
N SER A 123 -14.29 2.62 -12.39
CA SER A 123 -13.79 1.32 -12.84
C SER A 123 -13.86 0.23 -11.76
N GLU A 124 -13.65 0.60 -10.50
CA GLU A 124 -13.72 -0.31 -9.35
C GLU A 124 -15.17 -0.56 -8.90
N GLY A 125 -16.05 0.43 -9.02
CA GLY A 125 -17.43 0.35 -8.53
C GLY A 125 -18.42 -0.31 -9.49
N LEU A 126 -18.24 -0.16 -10.82
CA LEU A 126 -19.16 -0.69 -11.82
C LEU A 126 -19.38 -2.22 -11.74
N PRO A 127 -18.35 -3.07 -11.52
CA PRO A 127 -18.55 -4.50 -11.34
C PRO A 127 -19.51 -4.83 -10.19
N GLY A 128 -19.47 -4.05 -9.10
CA GLY A 128 -20.29 -4.23 -7.91
C GLY A 128 -21.66 -3.55 -7.95
N SER A 129 -22.06 -2.98 -9.11
CA SER A 129 -23.33 -2.26 -9.20
C SER A 129 -24.55 -3.16 -8.93
N ARG A 130 -25.44 -2.70 -8.03
CA ARG A 130 -26.71 -3.36 -7.70
C ARG A 130 -27.75 -3.28 -8.83
N ASN A 131 -27.57 -2.37 -9.78
CA ASN A 131 -28.43 -2.28 -10.96
C ASN A 131 -27.96 -3.29 -12.01
N SER A 132 -28.84 -4.24 -12.37
CA SER A 132 -28.55 -5.29 -13.35
C SER A 132 -28.35 -4.76 -14.77
N HIS A 133 -28.92 -3.60 -15.10
CA HIS A 133 -28.80 -2.95 -16.41
C HIS A 133 -27.54 -2.09 -16.52
N MET A 134 -26.81 -1.88 -15.42
CA MET A 134 -25.58 -1.11 -15.43
C MET A 134 -24.43 -1.92 -16.06
N PRO A 135 -23.68 -1.37 -17.03
CA PRO A 135 -22.45 -1.97 -17.52
C PRO A 135 -21.47 -2.27 -16.39
N LYS A 136 -20.80 -3.42 -16.45
CA LYS A 136 -19.90 -3.89 -15.37
C LYS A 136 -18.46 -3.41 -15.51
N SER A 137 -18.16 -2.56 -16.47
CA SER A 137 -16.84 -1.94 -16.65
C SER A 137 -16.96 -0.58 -17.34
N VAL A 138 -15.95 0.28 -17.20
CA VAL A 138 -15.92 1.59 -17.88
C VAL A 138 -15.88 1.41 -19.40
N SER A 139 -15.16 0.40 -19.89
CA SER A 139 -15.14 0.07 -21.33
C SER A 139 -16.54 -0.30 -21.84
N ALA A 140 -17.27 -1.17 -21.11
CA ALA A 140 -18.64 -1.53 -21.48
C ALA A 140 -19.59 -0.33 -21.40
N LEU A 141 -19.41 0.56 -20.41
CA LEU A 141 -20.18 1.80 -20.27
C LEU A 141 -19.99 2.74 -21.47
N LEU A 142 -18.76 2.84 -21.98
CA LEU A 142 -18.46 3.70 -23.14
C LEU A 142 -18.92 3.11 -24.47
N GLN A 143 -18.91 1.78 -24.59
CA GLN A 143 -19.34 1.08 -25.81
C GLN A 143 -20.86 1.01 -25.93
N ASN A 144 -21.56 0.70 -24.82
CA ASN A 144 -23.00 0.53 -24.78
C ASN A 144 -23.59 1.37 -23.62
N PRO A 145 -23.60 2.71 -23.75
CA PRO A 145 -24.08 3.57 -22.69
C PRO A 145 -25.59 3.44 -22.50
N PRO A 146 -26.08 3.45 -21.24
CA PRO A 146 -27.49 3.73 -20.97
C PRO A 146 -27.92 5.05 -21.65
N PRO A 147 -29.13 5.14 -22.22
CA PRO A 147 -29.60 6.32 -22.94
C PRO A 147 -29.46 7.63 -22.15
N GLU A 148 -29.66 7.57 -20.84
CA GLU A 148 -29.61 8.70 -19.92
C GLU A 148 -28.20 9.29 -19.78
N LEU A 149 -27.18 8.46 -20.02
CA LEU A 149 -25.77 8.79 -19.86
C LEU A 149 -25.06 9.13 -21.17
N ALA A 150 -25.66 8.85 -22.33
CA ALA A 150 -25.00 8.94 -23.65
C ALA A 150 -24.25 10.27 -23.84
N ASP A 151 -24.87 11.40 -23.47
CA ASP A 151 -24.28 12.74 -23.64
C ASP A 151 -23.24 13.10 -22.56
N SER A 152 -23.17 12.36 -21.45
CA SER A 152 -22.41 12.70 -20.23
C SER A 152 -21.04 12.01 -20.16
N LEU A 153 -20.79 11.03 -21.02
CA LEU A 153 -19.55 10.25 -20.97
C LEU A 153 -18.35 10.88 -21.69
N ALA A 154 -18.52 12.06 -22.30
CA ALA A 154 -17.44 12.73 -23.04
C ALA A 154 -16.20 12.99 -22.16
N GLY A 155 -16.39 13.45 -20.92
CA GLY A 155 -15.29 13.70 -19.98
C GLY A 155 -14.54 12.42 -19.57
N ILE A 156 -15.27 11.32 -19.38
CA ILE A 156 -14.67 9.99 -19.09
C ILE A 156 -13.84 9.53 -20.29
N ARG A 157 -14.41 9.63 -21.51
CA ARG A 157 -13.73 9.25 -22.75
C ARG A 157 -12.43 10.04 -22.94
N GLN A 158 -12.50 11.37 -22.85
CA GLN A 158 -11.33 12.25 -22.97
C GLN A 158 -10.27 11.95 -21.90
N THR A 159 -10.69 11.68 -20.66
CA THR A 159 -9.76 11.36 -19.57
C THR A 159 -9.01 10.05 -19.82
N LEU A 160 -9.67 9.03 -20.39
CA LEU A 160 -9.01 7.78 -20.78
C LEU A 160 -8.10 7.97 -22.00
N GLU A 161 -8.57 8.67 -23.03
CA GLU A 161 -7.81 8.91 -24.28
C GLU A 161 -6.52 9.70 -24.01
N THR A 162 -6.54 10.62 -23.05
CA THR A 162 -5.37 11.44 -22.68
C THR A 162 -4.47 10.79 -21.62
N ALA A 163 -4.92 9.72 -20.94
CA ALA A 163 -4.19 9.14 -19.80
C ALA A 163 -2.78 8.66 -20.18
N ALA A 164 -2.65 7.94 -21.32
CA ALA A 164 -1.34 7.48 -21.78
C ALA A 164 -0.39 8.64 -22.11
N ALA A 165 -0.90 9.66 -22.80
CA ALA A 165 -0.12 10.83 -23.18
C ALA A 165 0.37 11.60 -21.94
N VAL A 166 -0.51 11.87 -20.98
CA VAL A 166 -0.15 12.56 -19.74
C VAL A 166 0.83 11.72 -18.91
N ALA A 167 0.64 10.40 -18.82
CA ALA A 167 1.54 9.54 -18.04
C ALA A 167 2.99 9.63 -18.54
N VAL A 168 3.21 9.61 -19.86
CA VAL A 168 4.55 9.61 -20.46
C VAL A 168 5.13 11.02 -20.69
N ASP A 169 4.35 12.08 -20.48
CA ASP A 169 4.80 13.46 -20.66
C ASP A 169 5.71 13.91 -19.51
N ARG A 170 7.02 13.99 -19.78
CA ARG A 170 8.03 14.44 -18.81
C ARG A 170 7.94 15.93 -18.45
N THR A 171 7.14 16.71 -19.16
CA THR A 171 6.90 18.13 -18.85
C THR A 171 5.75 18.31 -17.86
N ALA A 172 4.87 17.31 -17.74
CA ALA A 172 3.82 17.28 -16.74
C ALA A 172 4.39 16.98 -15.34
N SER A 173 3.65 17.39 -14.32
CA SER A 173 4.03 17.12 -12.93
C SER A 173 4.01 15.61 -12.65
N ASP A 174 4.96 15.09 -11.86
CA ASP A 174 4.93 13.67 -11.41
C ASP A 174 3.58 13.29 -10.79
N LEU A 175 2.92 14.27 -10.18
CA LEU A 175 1.58 14.19 -9.63
C LEU A 175 0.52 13.82 -10.69
N ASP A 176 0.41 14.60 -11.76
CA ASP A 176 -0.56 14.34 -12.84
C ASP A 176 -0.21 13.06 -13.60
N ARG A 177 1.10 12.83 -13.78
CA ARG A 177 1.61 11.62 -14.45
C ARG A 177 1.25 10.36 -13.67
N THR A 178 1.53 10.29 -12.38
CA THR A 178 1.21 9.12 -11.52
C THR A 178 -0.29 8.93 -11.32
N ALA A 179 -1.08 10.01 -11.30
CA ALA A 179 -2.52 9.91 -11.35
C ALA A 179 -2.96 9.24 -12.66
N ALA A 180 -2.58 9.79 -13.81
CA ALA A 180 -2.93 9.26 -15.14
C ALA A 180 -2.51 7.79 -15.31
N MET A 181 -1.37 7.39 -14.74
CA MET A 181 -0.91 5.99 -14.72
C MET A 181 -1.95 5.02 -14.16
N SER A 182 -2.73 5.43 -13.16
CA SER A 182 -3.77 4.59 -12.54
C SER A 182 -4.88 4.17 -13.51
N LEU A 183 -5.02 4.84 -14.66
CA LEU A 183 -5.98 4.51 -15.72
C LEU A 183 -5.40 3.60 -16.80
N LEU A 184 -4.08 3.44 -16.89
CA LEU A 184 -3.43 2.63 -17.91
C LEU A 184 -3.94 1.18 -17.97
N PRO A 185 -4.30 0.50 -16.85
CA PRO A 185 -4.88 -0.84 -16.91
C PRO A 185 -6.19 -0.93 -17.72
N GLN A 186 -6.87 0.19 -17.96
CA GLN A 186 -8.11 0.26 -18.74
C GLN A 186 -7.86 0.42 -20.26
N LEU A 187 -6.61 0.64 -20.67
CA LEU A 187 -6.26 0.87 -22.08
C LEU A 187 -6.08 -0.45 -22.86
N PRO A 188 -6.18 -0.42 -24.20
CA PRO A 188 -5.82 -1.55 -25.04
C PRO A 188 -4.38 -2.01 -24.78
N THR A 189 -4.16 -3.33 -24.93
CA THR A 189 -2.87 -4.00 -24.66
C THR A 189 -1.65 -3.27 -25.24
N GLU A 190 -1.70 -2.92 -26.53
CA GLU A 190 -0.57 -2.29 -27.21
C GLU A 190 -0.23 -0.92 -26.60
N GLN A 191 -1.24 -0.11 -26.32
CA GLN A 191 -1.05 1.21 -25.71
C GLN A 191 -0.49 1.10 -24.29
N LEU A 192 -1.00 0.16 -23.50
CA LEU A 192 -0.48 -0.12 -22.15
C LEU A 192 1.00 -0.53 -22.21
N GLN A 193 1.37 -1.44 -23.11
CA GLN A 193 2.74 -1.91 -23.26
C GLN A 193 3.70 -0.79 -23.72
N THR A 194 3.28 0.05 -24.67
CA THR A 194 4.06 1.20 -25.10
C THR A 194 4.25 2.20 -23.97
N ALA A 195 3.19 2.52 -23.22
CA ALA A 195 3.27 3.45 -22.08
C ALA A 195 4.21 2.91 -20.99
N VAL A 196 4.04 1.65 -20.58
CA VAL A 196 4.89 1.01 -19.56
C VAL A 196 6.37 0.99 -19.98
N SER A 197 6.66 0.69 -21.24
CA SER A 197 8.04 0.74 -21.77
C SER A 197 8.70 2.11 -21.60
N SER A 198 7.95 3.18 -21.86
CA SER A 198 8.44 4.55 -21.67
C SER A 198 8.67 4.86 -20.19
N LEU A 199 7.73 4.44 -19.33
CA LEU A 199 7.74 4.76 -17.90
C LEU A 199 8.76 3.99 -17.07
N LEU A 200 9.28 2.87 -17.58
CA LEU A 200 10.35 2.11 -16.94
C LEU A 200 11.75 2.54 -17.42
N SER A 201 11.83 3.47 -18.38
CA SER A 201 13.09 3.90 -18.99
C SER A 201 13.99 4.67 -18.01
N PRO A 202 15.31 4.73 -18.26
CA PRO A 202 16.22 5.57 -17.48
C PRO A 202 15.86 7.04 -17.64
N GLY A 203 15.98 7.81 -16.55
CA GLY A 203 15.66 9.25 -16.52
C GLY A 203 14.23 9.58 -16.10
N GLU A 204 13.39 8.57 -15.86
CA GLU A 204 12.10 8.76 -15.19
C GLU A 204 12.29 9.01 -13.69
N SER A 205 11.34 9.76 -13.10
CA SER A 205 11.35 10.01 -11.66
C SER A 205 11.08 8.72 -10.88
N SER A 206 11.57 8.68 -9.63
CA SER A 206 11.37 7.51 -8.76
C SER A 206 9.88 7.24 -8.49
N ALA A 207 9.07 8.30 -8.38
CA ALA A 207 7.63 8.21 -8.22
C ALA A 207 6.96 7.57 -9.45
N CYS A 208 7.33 8.00 -10.66
CA CYS A 208 6.76 7.48 -11.90
C CYS A 208 7.16 6.02 -12.17
N GLN A 209 8.43 5.64 -11.98
CA GLN A 209 8.84 4.24 -12.15
C GLN A 209 8.13 3.32 -11.14
N LYS A 210 8.01 3.74 -9.88
CA LYS A 210 7.26 3.00 -8.85
C LYS A 210 5.79 2.82 -9.26
N ALA A 211 5.14 3.90 -9.70
CA ALA A 211 3.74 3.86 -10.14
C ALA A 211 3.55 2.96 -11.38
N ALA A 212 4.50 2.95 -12.31
CA ALA A 212 4.48 2.06 -13.47
C ALA A 212 4.53 0.57 -13.08
N VAL A 213 5.35 0.20 -12.10
CA VAL A 213 5.37 -1.18 -11.56
C VAL A 213 4.04 -1.53 -10.88
N ASP A 214 3.45 -0.59 -10.13
CA ASP A 214 2.12 -0.77 -9.52
C ASP A 214 1.00 -0.97 -10.57
N VAL A 215 1.07 -0.28 -11.71
CA VAL A 215 0.15 -0.47 -12.85
C VAL A 215 0.22 -1.88 -13.41
N ILE A 216 1.43 -2.43 -13.54
CA ILE A 216 1.65 -3.80 -14.04
C ILE A 216 1.06 -4.82 -13.07
N ARG A 217 1.24 -4.60 -11.76
CA ARG A 217 0.62 -5.44 -10.73
C ARG A 217 -0.90 -5.46 -10.85
N ARG A 218 -1.53 -4.29 -11.05
CA ARG A 218 -3.00 -4.16 -11.15
C ARG A 218 -3.56 -4.71 -12.45
N SER A 219 -2.82 -4.61 -13.56
CA SER A 219 -3.28 -5.15 -14.85
C SER A 219 -3.30 -6.69 -14.87
N GLY A 220 -2.49 -7.32 -14.02
CA GLY A 220 -2.42 -8.78 -13.90
C GLY A 220 -1.81 -9.48 -15.11
N ARG A 221 -1.12 -8.74 -15.98
CA ARG A 221 -0.57 -9.17 -17.28
C ARG A 221 0.83 -9.79 -17.15
N PRO A 222 1.01 -11.11 -17.32
CA PRO A 222 2.32 -11.77 -17.12
C PRO A 222 3.41 -11.28 -18.07
N ASP A 223 3.03 -10.90 -19.30
CA ASP A 223 3.92 -10.33 -20.32
C ASP A 223 4.62 -9.06 -19.84
N LEU A 224 3.89 -8.19 -19.12
CA LEU A 224 4.44 -6.95 -18.58
C LEU A 224 5.34 -7.20 -17.37
N VAL A 225 5.15 -8.29 -16.62
CA VAL A 225 6.02 -8.63 -15.48
C VAL A 225 7.45 -8.95 -15.95
N ARG A 226 7.57 -9.73 -17.04
CA ARG A 226 8.88 -10.03 -17.64
C ARG A 226 9.61 -8.78 -18.08
N GLN A 227 8.88 -7.82 -18.65
CA GLN A 227 9.44 -6.54 -19.06
C GLN A 227 10.05 -5.76 -17.88
N VAL A 228 9.44 -5.79 -16.68
CA VAL A 228 10.04 -5.17 -15.49
C VAL A 228 11.35 -5.86 -15.11
N MET A 229 11.41 -7.19 -15.21
CA MET A 229 12.63 -7.96 -14.94
C MET A 229 13.74 -7.63 -15.94
N ASP A 230 13.39 -7.44 -17.22
CA ASP A 230 14.36 -7.05 -18.27
C ASP A 230 14.93 -5.65 -18.05
N CYS A 231 14.12 -4.74 -17.49
CA CYS A 231 14.54 -3.39 -17.14
C CYS A 231 15.19 -3.27 -15.75
N TRP A 232 15.45 -4.37 -15.02
CA TRP A 232 15.88 -4.34 -13.61
C TRP A 232 17.06 -3.40 -13.32
N SER A 233 18.08 -3.41 -14.18
CA SER A 233 19.29 -2.58 -14.04
C SER A 233 19.00 -1.07 -14.17
N GLN A 234 17.89 -0.70 -14.81
CA GLN A 234 17.47 0.68 -15.08
C GLN A 234 16.50 1.24 -14.02
N LEU A 235 15.95 0.38 -13.16
CA LEU A 235 15.00 0.77 -12.12
C LEU A 235 15.67 1.50 -10.96
N THR A 236 15.00 2.54 -10.47
CA THR A 236 15.33 3.23 -9.21
C THR A 236 15.12 2.30 -8.01
N PRO A 237 15.75 2.58 -6.85
CA PRO A 237 15.60 1.75 -5.65
C PRO A 237 14.14 1.55 -5.22
N ALA A 238 13.31 2.60 -5.22
CA ALA A 238 11.89 2.48 -4.85
C ALA A 238 11.08 1.62 -5.84
N ALA A 239 11.40 1.71 -7.13
CA ALA A 239 10.78 0.88 -8.16
C ALA A 239 11.23 -0.58 -8.05
N ARG A 240 12.51 -0.84 -7.72
CA ARG A 240 13.03 -2.19 -7.45
C ARG A 240 12.34 -2.86 -6.27
N SER A 241 12.16 -2.15 -5.14
CA SER A 241 11.42 -2.69 -4.00
C SER A 241 10.00 -3.11 -4.40
N THR A 242 9.30 -2.24 -5.13
CA THR A 242 7.94 -2.53 -5.63
C THR A 242 7.94 -3.69 -6.65
N ALA A 243 8.99 -3.80 -7.47
CA ALA A 243 9.14 -4.87 -8.46
C ALA A 243 9.40 -6.22 -7.82
N ILE A 244 10.21 -6.30 -6.76
CA ILE A 244 10.40 -7.52 -5.98
C ILE A 244 9.06 -8.02 -5.44
N ASP A 245 8.25 -7.15 -4.84
CA ASP A 245 6.91 -7.54 -4.34
C ASP A 245 6.01 -8.07 -5.47
N LEU A 246 6.07 -7.46 -6.65
CA LEU A 246 5.39 -7.96 -7.85
C LEU A 246 5.90 -9.35 -8.25
N PHE A 247 7.21 -9.58 -8.27
CA PHE A 247 7.79 -10.87 -8.67
C PHE A 247 7.47 -12.00 -7.69
N LEU A 248 7.46 -11.68 -6.39
CA LEU A 248 7.11 -12.63 -5.33
C LEU A 248 5.61 -12.95 -5.28
N SER A 249 4.77 -12.12 -5.93
CA SER A 249 3.31 -12.25 -5.84
C SER A 249 2.73 -13.44 -6.59
N ARG A 250 3.45 -14.06 -7.54
CA ARG A 250 2.93 -15.18 -8.35
C ARG A 250 4.00 -16.24 -8.58
N ARG A 251 3.59 -17.51 -8.65
CA ARG A 251 4.50 -18.66 -8.84
C ARG A 251 5.37 -18.55 -10.10
N ASP A 252 4.78 -18.19 -11.24
CA ASP A 252 5.51 -18.08 -12.52
C ASP A 252 6.58 -16.97 -12.46
N SER A 253 6.20 -15.81 -11.89
CA SER A 253 7.12 -14.68 -11.74
C SER A 253 8.20 -14.95 -10.70
N LEU A 254 7.90 -15.71 -9.65
CA LEU A 254 8.88 -16.16 -8.68
C LEU A 254 9.92 -17.09 -9.32
N ASN A 255 9.48 -18.04 -10.15
CA ASN A 255 10.39 -18.94 -10.86
C ASN A 255 11.32 -18.16 -11.81
N ASP A 256 10.78 -17.21 -12.57
CA ASP A 256 11.57 -16.34 -13.46
C ASP A 256 12.57 -15.48 -12.67
N LEU A 257 12.17 -14.95 -11.50
CA LEU A 257 13.05 -14.18 -10.62
C LEU A 257 14.23 -15.04 -10.11
N LEU A 258 13.94 -16.25 -9.62
CA LEU A 258 14.97 -17.16 -9.09
C LEU A 258 15.95 -17.59 -10.18
N ALA A 259 15.47 -17.87 -11.39
CA ALA A 259 16.33 -18.17 -12.54
C ALA A 259 17.27 -17.00 -12.87
N ARG A 260 16.77 -15.76 -12.88
CA ARG A 260 17.58 -14.55 -13.09
C ARG A 260 18.57 -14.28 -11.96
N MET A 261 18.30 -14.74 -10.75
CA MET A 261 19.27 -14.69 -9.66
C MET A 261 20.38 -15.73 -9.82
N GLN A 262 20.05 -16.92 -10.32
CA GLN A 262 21.05 -17.95 -10.61
C GLN A 262 21.97 -17.55 -11.78
N SER A 263 21.45 -16.87 -12.80
CA SER A 263 22.26 -16.32 -13.91
C SER A 263 23.08 -15.09 -13.53
N GLY A 264 22.71 -14.40 -12.43
CA GLY A 264 23.36 -13.17 -11.98
C GLY A 264 22.79 -11.88 -12.56
N ASP A 265 21.74 -11.95 -13.37
CA ASP A 265 21.06 -10.77 -13.95
C ASP A 265 20.38 -9.92 -12.87
N ILE A 266 19.87 -10.57 -11.81
CA ILE A 266 19.35 -9.92 -10.61
C ILE A 266 20.19 -10.40 -9.42
N PRO A 267 20.83 -9.51 -8.63
CA PRO A 267 21.63 -9.95 -7.51
C PRO A 267 20.75 -10.56 -6.40
N ALA A 268 21.17 -11.69 -5.82
CA ALA A 268 20.49 -12.30 -4.66
C ALA A 268 20.35 -11.33 -3.47
N ALA A 269 21.27 -10.36 -3.35
CA ALA A 269 21.22 -9.30 -2.36
C ALA A 269 20.01 -8.35 -2.51
N ALA A 270 19.30 -8.38 -3.65
CA ALA A 270 18.12 -7.56 -3.89
C ALA A 270 16.94 -7.91 -2.97
N LEU A 271 16.83 -9.17 -2.52
CA LEU A 271 15.82 -9.58 -1.57
C LEU A 271 16.29 -9.28 -0.16
N SER A 272 15.41 -8.70 0.64
CA SER A 272 15.63 -8.54 2.07
C SER A 272 15.50 -9.89 2.81
N ILE A 273 16.01 -9.97 4.03
CA ILE A 273 15.99 -11.21 4.81
C ILE A 273 14.55 -11.71 5.02
N ASP A 274 13.62 -10.80 5.30
CA ASP A 274 12.20 -11.10 5.47
C ASP A 274 11.55 -11.68 4.20
N GLN A 275 12.05 -11.31 3.01
CA GLN A 275 11.59 -11.86 1.73
C GLN A 275 12.27 -13.20 1.37
N ARG A 276 13.47 -13.48 1.88
CA ARG A 276 14.20 -14.74 1.62
C ARG A 276 13.65 -15.90 2.43
N LEU A 277 13.21 -15.64 3.67
CA LEU A 277 12.78 -16.70 4.60
C LEU A 277 11.60 -17.54 4.07
N PRO A 278 10.54 -16.95 3.50
CA PRO A 278 9.42 -17.72 2.97
C PRO A 278 9.83 -18.61 1.78
N LEU A 279 10.84 -18.20 1.00
CA LEU A 279 11.40 -19.00 -0.10
C LEU A 279 12.20 -20.20 0.42
N LEU A 280 12.97 -20.02 1.48
CA LEU A 280 13.69 -21.11 2.15
C LEU A 280 12.75 -22.15 2.79
N GLN A 281 11.55 -21.71 3.19
CA GLN A 281 10.51 -22.53 3.82
C GLN A 281 9.37 -22.90 2.86
N ASN A 282 9.57 -22.69 1.56
CA ASN A 282 8.55 -22.96 0.56
C ASN A 282 8.17 -24.45 0.54
N SER A 283 6.89 -24.74 0.33
CA SER A 283 6.39 -26.12 0.20
C SER A 283 6.84 -26.77 -1.11
N ASP A 284 7.03 -25.98 -2.17
CA ASP A 284 7.62 -26.44 -3.43
C ASP A 284 9.12 -26.74 -3.25
N LYS A 285 9.51 -28.00 -3.48
CA LYS A 285 10.87 -28.49 -3.24
C LYS A 285 11.89 -27.83 -4.17
N ASN A 286 11.52 -27.59 -5.42
CA ASN A 286 12.41 -26.95 -6.40
C ASN A 286 12.73 -25.50 -5.99
N THR A 287 11.70 -24.71 -5.66
CA THR A 287 11.85 -23.35 -5.14
C THR A 287 12.72 -23.32 -3.89
N GLN A 288 12.48 -24.23 -2.94
CA GLN A 288 13.25 -24.33 -1.71
C GLN A 288 14.73 -24.65 -1.97
N GLU A 289 15.05 -25.55 -2.89
CA GLU A 289 16.43 -25.91 -3.24
C GLU A 289 17.19 -24.76 -3.91
N ILE A 290 16.54 -24.05 -4.83
CA ILE A 290 17.11 -22.85 -5.45
C ILE A 290 17.34 -21.76 -4.40
N ALA A 291 16.36 -21.52 -3.51
CA ALA A 291 16.49 -20.56 -2.42
C ALA A 291 17.63 -20.92 -1.46
N ARG A 292 17.83 -22.21 -1.14
CA ARG A 292 18.99 -22.66 -0.33
C ARG A 292 20.31 -22.41 -1.03
N THR A 293 20.36 -22.57 -2.35
CA THR A 293 21.58 -22.31 -3.12
C THR A 293 21.90 -20.81 -3.15
N LEU A 294 20.89 -19.96 -3.38
CA LEU A 294 21.06 -18.50 -3.50
C LEU A 294 21.26 -17.79 -2.15
N PHE A 295 20.55 -18.23 -1.12
CA PHE A 295 20.46 -17.53 0.17
C PHE A 295 20.95 -18.37 1.36
N GLY A 296 21.08 -19.68 1.18
CA GLY A 296 21.33 -20.66 2.24
C GLY A 296 22.79 -20.81 2.65
N GLY A 297 23.66 -19.82 2.39
CA GLY A 297 24.86 -19.65 3.20
C GLY A 297 24.40 -19.55 4.65
N ALA A 298 24.45 -20.65 5.40
CA ALA A 298 23.52 -20.90 6.49
C ALA A 298 23.51 -19.74 7.50
N VAL A 299 22.33 -19.19 7.77
CA VAL A 299 22.09 -18.55 9.07
C VAL A 299 22.50 -19.61 10.09
N SER A 300 23.53 -19.31 10.89
CA SER A 300 24.10 -20.32 11.79
C SER A 300 22.98 -20.86 12.69
N ALA A 301 22.81 -22.18 12.71
CA ALA A 301 21.89 -22.84 13.65
C ALA A 301 22.35 -22.64 15.10
N ASP A 302 23.66 -22.45 15.32
CA ASP A 302 24.20 -22.05 16.62
C ASP A 302 24.07 -20.52 16.78
N ARG A 303 22.88 -20.07 17.21
CA ARG A 303 22.61 -18.65 17.52
C ARG A 303 23.45 -18.15 18.69
N GLN A 304 23.84 -19.03 19.62
CA GLN A 304 24.70 -18.65 20.73
C GLN A 304 26.11 -18.29 20.25
N GLN A 305 26.66 -19.03 19.28
CA GLN A 305 27.94 -18.70 18.68
C GLN A 305 27.89 -17.38 17.91
N VAL A 306 26.79 -17.10 17.20
CA VAL A 306 26.60 -15.80 16.54
C VAL A 306 26.63 -14.67 17.56
N ALA A 307 25.88 -14.79 18.66
CA ALA A 307 25.91 -13.79 19.73
C ALA A 307 27.31 -13.64 20.36
N ARG A 308 28.06 -14.73 20.54
CA ARG A 308 29.46 -14.68 21.00
C ARG A 308 30.36 -13.93 20.02
N ASN A 309 30.19 -14.13 18.71
CA ASN A 309 30.96 -13.42 17.67
C ASN A 309 30.67 -11.91 17.67
N TYR A 310 29.48 -11.51 18.11
CA TYR A 310 29.07 -10.12 18.24
C TYR A 310 29.31 -9.54 19.64
N ALA A 311 29.86 -10.29 20.59
CA ALA A 311 30.08 -9.82 21.96
C ALA A 311 30.97 -8.56 22.02
N ALA A 312 31.88 -8.40 21.05
CA ALA A 312 32.70 -7.20 20.92
C ALA A 312 31.86 -5.91 20.75
N ALA A 313 30.66 -5.98 20.15
CA ALA A 313 29.77 -4.84 19.98
C ALA A 313 29.37 -4.17 21.30
N LEU A 314 29.39 -4.91 22.42
CA LEU A 314 29.04 -4.40 23.74
C LEU A 314 30.10 -3.45 24.32
N SER A 315 31.30 -3.42 23.74
CA SER A 315 32.45 -2.68 24.24
C SER A 315 33.02 -1.68 23.23
N LEU A 316 32.48 -1.62 22.00
CA LEU A 316 32.91 -0.68 20.97
C LEU A 316 32.40 0.73 21.26
N ASP A 317 33.15 1.71 20.79
CA ASP A 317 32.70 3.10 20.80
C ASP A 317 31.56 3.26 19.79
N ALA A 318 30.39 3.66 20.27
CA ALA A 318 29.14 3.60 19.55
C ALA A 318 28.61 5.00 19.21
N ASP A 319 28.07 5.15 18.01
CA ASP A 319 27.49 6.40 17.53
C ASP A 319 25.98 6.25 17.35
N ILE A 320 25.23 7.03 18.12
CA ILE A 320 23.77 7.01 18.14
C ILE A 320 23.18 7.42 16.79
N ALA A 321 23.79 8.37 16.07
CA ALA A 321 23.30 8.82 14.77
C ALA A 321 23.50 7.74 13.71
N ARG A 322 24.64 7.04 13.71
CA ARG A 322 24.83 5.85 12.85
C ARG A 322 23.88 4.72 13.25
N GLY A 323 23.62 4.55 14.54
CA GLY A 323 22.68 3.58 15.07
C GLY A 323 21.25 3.81 14.59
N ALA A 324 20.82 5.07 14.51
CA ALA A 324 19.52 5.47 13.97
C ALA A 324 19.36 5.03 12.50
N LEU A 325 20.41 5.18 11.68
CA LEU A 325 20.40 4.74 10.28
C LEU A 325 20.30 3.21 10.14
N VAL A 326 20.97 2.46 11.02
CA VAL A 326 20.86 0.99 11.06
C VAL A 326 19.45 0.57 11.48
N PHE A 327 18.90 1.22 12.52
CA PHE A 327 17.53 0.99 12.96
C PHE A 327 16.53 1.27 11.84
N GLU A 328 16.63 2.43 11.18
CA GLU A 328 15.76 2.82 10.08
C GLU A 328 15.80 1.79 8.95
N ARG A 329 17.00 1.35 8.54
CA ARG A 329 17.19 0.40 7.45
C ARG A 329 16.69 -1.02 7.76
N THR A 330 16.90 -1.50 8.98
CA THR A 330 16.80 -2.94 9.30
C THR A 330 15.67 -3.26 10.27
N CYS A 331 15.45 -2.42 11.28
CA CYS A 331 14.54 -2.72 12.39
C CYS A 331 13.18 -2.01 12.24
N SER A 332 13.17 -0.81 11.63
CA SER A 332 11.99 0.07 11.57
C SER A 332 10.83 -0.53 10.79
N LYS A 333 11.12 -1.44 9.85
CA LYS A 333 10.12 -2.21 9.10
C LYS A 333 9.10 -2.89 10.02
N CYS A 334 9.55 -3.37 11.18
CA CYS A 334 8.70 -4.12 12.09
C CYS A 334 8.53 -3.45 13.45
N HIS A 335 9.51 -2.66 13.88
CA HIS A 335 9.56 -2.10 15.21
C HIS A 335 9.45 -0.58 15.20
N ARG A 336 8.90 -0.04 16.29
CA ARG A 336 8.80 1.39 16.52
C ARG A 336 9.72 1.82 17.66
N VAL A 337 10.44 2.93 17.46
CA VAL A 337 11.26 3.62 18.47
C VAL A 337 11.10 5.12 18.27
N GLY A 338 10.71 5.84 19.32
CA GLY A 338 10.67 7.32 19.26
C GLY A 338 9.73 7.89 18.18
N GLY A 339 8.72 7.13 17.78
CA GLY A 339 7.80 7.48 16.67
C GLY A 339 8.27 7.07 15.27
N LEU A 340 9.52 6.59 15.11
CA LEU A 340 10.06 6.06 13.86
C LEU A 340 9.76 4.56 13.73
N GLY A 341 9.35 4.12 12.54
CA GLY A 341 9.09 2.72 12.20
C GLY A 341 7.63 2.30 12.35
N HIS A 342 7.40 1.00 12.37
CA HIS A 342 6.05 0.40 12.28
C HIS A 342 5.72 -0.44 13.52
N ASN A 343 4.42 -0.62 13.77
CA ASN A 343 3.93 -1.44 14.88
C ASN A 343 3.58 -2.84 14.37
N VAL A 344 4.57 -3.65 13.95
CA VAL A 344 4.36 -5.05 13.54
C VAL A 344 4.79 -5.97 14.68
N GLY A 345 6.05 -5.86 15.10
CA GLY A 345 6.56 -6.44 16.33
C GLY A 345 6.28 -5.54 17.54
N PRO A 346 6.79 -5.92 18.72
CA PRO A 346 6.70 -5.09 19.92
C PRO A 346 7.16 -3.66 19.70
N ASP A 347 6.48 -2.71 20.32
CA ASP A 347 7.01 -1.36 20.48
C ASP A 347 8.22 -1.41 21.41
N ILE A 348 9.38 -1.04 20.88
CA ILE A 348 10.66 -1.12 21.59
C ILE A 348 11.15 0.27 22.02
N SER A 349 10.25 1.27 22.05
CA SER A 349 10.55 2.62 22.56
C SER A 349 10.96 2.64 24.04
N ASP A 350 10.60 1.60 24.80
CA ASP A 350 10.94 1.42 26.23
C ASP A 350 12.08 0.40 26.46
N THR A 351 12.89 0.11 25.43
CA THR A 351 14.05 -0.78 25.59
C THR A 351 15.25 -0.15 26.32
N ARG A 352 15.14 1.14 26.70
CA ARG A 352 16.19 1.89 27.43
C ARG A 352 16.60 1.23 28.74
N ALA A 353 15.64 0.62 29.43
CA ALA A 353 15.88 -0.07 30.70
C ALA A 353 16.49 -1.47 30.54
N ARG A 354 16.58 -2.01 29.32
CA ARG A 354 17.17 -3.32 29.08
C ARG A 354 18.69 -3.23 28.95
N ALA A 355 19.34 -4.29 29.42
CA ALA A 355 20.79 -4.43 29.28
C ALA A 355 21.17 -4.67 27.81
N ALA A 356 22.32 -4.12 27.37
CA ALA A 356 22.74 -4.17 25.97
C ALA A 356 23.02 -5.60 25.49
N ASP A 357 23.53 -6.46 26.36
CA ASP A 357 23.74 -7.88 26.11
C ASP A 357 22.40 -8.61 25.87
N ALA A 358 21.39 -8.34 26.71
CA ALA A 358 20.06 -8.90 26.51
C ALA A 358 19.45 -8.48 25.16
N LEU A 359 19.58 -7.20 24.79
CA LEU A 359 19.13 -6.71 23.46
C LEU A 359 19.91 -7.36 22.31
N LEU A 360 21.23 -7.52 22.45
CA LEU A 360 22.05 -8.21 21.46
C LEU A 360 21.56 -9.64 21.22
N TYR A 361 21.28 -10.38 22.31
CA TYR A 361 20.74 -11.74 22.22
C TYR A 361 19.34 -11.76 21.62
N ASP A 362 18.45 -10.83 21.98
CA ASP A 362 17.10 -10.78 21.43
C ASP A 362 17.13 -10.47 19.91
N ILE A 363 18.06 -9.61 19.46
CA ILE A 363 18.25 -9.29 18.03
C ILE A 363 18.81 -10.48 17.25
N LEU A 364 19.80 -11.17 17.83
CA LEU A 364 20.47 -12.27 17.16
C LEU A 364 19.75 -13.60 17.35
N ASP A 365 18.85 -13.79 18.30
CA ASP A 365 18.13 -15.05 18.47
C ASP A 365 16.61 -14.80 18.65
N PRO A 366 15.94 -14.34 17.58
CA PRO A 366 14.53 -13.95 17.67
C PRO A 366 13.58 -15.12 17.97
N ASN A 367 14.03 -16.37 17.80
CA ASN A 367 13.25 -17.58 18.05
C ASN A 367 13.44 -18.16 19.46
N ARG A 368 14.35 -17.62 20.26
CA ARG A 368 14.61 -18.08 21.63
C ARG A 368 13.37 -18.00 22.52
N ARG A 369 12.56 -16.96 22.31
CA ARG A 369 11.29 -16.72 23.01
C ARG A 369 10.31 -16.12 22.03
N VAL A 370 9.46 -16.98 21.46
CA VAL A 370 8.37 -16.55 20.59
C VAL A 370 7.13 -16.40 21.44
N ASP A 371 6.70 -15.16 21.64
CA ASP A 371 5.36 -14.89 22.17
C ASP A 371 4.35 -15.30 21.08
N PRO A 372 3.30 -16.09 21.41
CA PRO A 372 2.29 -16.52 20.46
C PRO A 372 1.76 -15.41 19.55
N GLN A 373 1.61 -14.18 20.04
CA GLN A 373 1.09 -13.05 19.26
C GLN A 373 2.04 -12.57 18.14
N TYR A 374 3.32 -12.95 18.19
CA TYR A 374 4.34 -12.63 17.17
C TYR A 374 4.77 -13.86 16.36
N THR A 375 4.04 -14.97 16.46
CA THR A 375 4.28 -16.17 15.65
C THR A 375 3.94 -15.89 14.19
N GLU A 376 4.84 -16.28 13.29
CA GLU A 376 4.61 -16.18 11.86
C GLU A 376 3.61 -17.25 11.38
N TYR A 377 2.67 -16.80 10.57
CA TYR A 377 1.78 -17.64 9.80
C TYR A 377 2.14 -17.56 8.32
N ILE A 378 2.09 -18.69 7.64
CA ILE A 378 2.29 -18.83 6.20
C ILE A 378 0.96 -19.26 5.57
N VAL A 379 0.54 -18.52 4.56
CA VAL A 379 -0.64 -18.79 3.72
C VAL A 379 -0.15 -19.06 2.31
N VAL A 380 -0.56 -20.19 1.76
CA VAL A 380 -0.46 -20.50 0.32
C VAL A 380 -1.85 -20.37 -0.26
N THR A 381 -2.00 -19.53 -1.28
CA THR A 381 -3.27 -19.36 -1.98
C THR A 381 -3.37 -20.30 -3.18
N LYS A 382 -4.60 -20.58 -3.65
CA LYS A 382 -4.87 -21.47 -4.78
C LYS A 382 -4.26 -21.02 -6.11
N ASP A 383 -4.05 -19.71 -6.29
CA ASP A 383 -3.33 -19.13 -7.41
C ASP A 383 -1.78 -19.16 -7.21
N GLY A 384 -1.33 -19.82 -6.14
CA GLY A 384 0.07 -20.10 -5.86
C GLY A 384 0.84 -18.95 -5.23
N GLN A 385 0.16 -17.92 -4.70
CA GLN A 385 0.83 -16.87 -3.93
C GLN A 385 1.25 -17.43 -2.57
N LEU A 386 2.44 -17.04 -2.13
CA LEU A 386 2.95 -17.37 -0.82
C LEU A 386 3.03 -16.09 0.02
N LEU A 387 2.19 -16.03 1.04
CA LEU A 387 2.07 -14.90 1.94
C LEU A 387 2.51 -15.34 3.34
N ASN A 388 3.29 -14.54 4.03
CA ASN A 388 3.63 -14.75 5.43
C ASN A 388 3.41 -13.47 6.25
N GLY A 389 3.15 -13.60 7.54
CA GLY A 389 2.95 -12.45 8.43
C GLY A 389 2.37 -12.85 9.79
N LEU A 390 2.03 -11.85 10.60
CA LEU A 390 1.29 -12.05 11.85
C LEU A 390 -0.20 -12.17 11.56
N LEU A 391 -0.86 -13.16 12.13
CA LEU A 391 -2.31 -13.26 12.10
C LEU A 391 -2.92 -12.20 13.05
N VAL A 392 -3.49 -11.13 12.50
CA VAL A 392 -4.03 -10.01 13.30
C VAL A 392 -5.55 -9.93 13.32
N SER A 393 -6.22 -10.62 12.39
CA SER A 393 -7.69 -10.74 12.38
C SER A 393 -8.10 -12.00 11.65
N GLU A 394 -9.12 -12.67 12.17
CA GLU A 394 -9.69 -13.87 11.58
C GLU A 394 -11.21 -13.84 11.67
N THR A 395 -11.89 -14.02 10.53
CA THR A 395 -13.35 -14.14 10.44
C THR A 395 -13.70 -15.43 9.67
N PRO A 396 -14.99 -15.83 9.63
CA PRO A 396 -15.41 -16.96 8.80
C PRO A 396 -15.13 -16.78 7.30
N ALA A 397 -15.07 -15.54 6.81
CA ALA A 397 -14.87 -15.22 5.40
C ALA A 397 -13.41 -14.90 5.06
N THR A 398 -12.69 -14.23 5.96
CA THR A 398 -11.38 -13.64 5.66
C THR A 398 -10.37 -13.84 6.80
N LEU A 399 -9.09 -13.88 6.42
CA LEU A 399 -7.94 -13.86 7.32
C LEU A 399 -7.06 -12.66 6.98
N THR A 400 -6.60 -11.91 7.98
CA THR A 400 -5.71 -10.75 7.76
C THR A 400 -4.32 -11.00 8.33
N LEU A 401 -3.32 -10.98 7.45
CA LEU A 401 -1.91 -11.00 7.80
C LEU A 401 -1.37 -9.59 7.91
N LYS A 402 -0.59 -9.32 8.95
CA LYS A 402 0.22 -8.11 9.09
C LYS A 402 1.67 -8.42 8.78
N GLN A 403 2.21 -7.70 7.83
CA GLN A 403 3.53 -7.87 7.24
C GLN A 403 4.45 -6.72 7.66
N PRO A 404 5.75 -6.81 7.33
CA PRO A 404 6.67 -5.68 7.40
C PRO A 404 6.06 -4.38 6.83
N GLU A 405 6.56 -3.26 7.35
CA GLU A 405 6.08 -1.89 7.09
C GLU A 405 4.60 -1.66 7.50
N GLY A 406 4.05 -2.55 8.33
CA GLY A 406 2.66 -2.47 8.79
C GLY A 406 1.63 -2.82 7.70
N ARG A 407 2.07 -3.37 6.56
CA ARG A 407 1.19 -3.76 5.47
C ARG A 407 0.20 -4.82 5.94
N GLN A 408 -1.07 -4.65 5.64
CA GLN A 408 -2.11 -5.63 5.94
C GLN A 408 -2.61 -6.26 4.65
N VAL A 409 -2.72 -7.59 4.65
CA VAL A 409 -3.24 -8.37 3.54
C VAL A 409 -4.40 -9.20 4.05
N ALA A 410 -5.60 -8.89 3.56
CA ALA A 410 -6.77 -9.72 3.75
C ALA A 410 -6.79 -10.79 2.65
N VAL A 411 -6.96 -12.05 3.06
CA VAL A 411 -7.07 -13.21 2.18
C VAL A 411 -8.42 -13.86 2.43
N ASP A 412 -9.21 -14.03 1.38
CA ASP A 412 -10.47 -14.78 1.45
C ASP A 412 -10.17 -16.24 1.74
N ARG A 413 -10.89 -16.84 2.69
CA ARG A 413 -10.64 -18.24 3.06
C ARG A 413 -10.92 -19.21 1.92
N SER A 414 -11.79 -18.84 0.98
CA SER A 414 -12.05 -19.63 -0.23
C SER A 414 -10.81 -19.75 -1.12
N GLU A 415 -9.88 -18.81 -1.03
CA GLU A 415 -8.66 -18.76 -1.86
C GLU A 415 -7.46 -19.41 -1.17
N ILE A 416 -7.57 -19.81 0.10
CA ILE A 416 -6.49 -20.46 0.83
C ILE A 416 -6.40 -21.93 0.43
N GLU A 417 -5.24 -22.33 -0.08
CA GLU A 417 -4.86 -23.73 -0.30
C GLU A 417 -4.28 -24.33 0.99
N GLU A 418 -3.39 -23.58 1.66
CA GLU A 418 -2.71 -24.01 2.88
C GLU A 418 -2.57 -22.83 3.86
N LEU A 419 -2.84 -23.08 5.15
CA LEU A 419 -2.54 -22.16 6.25
C LEU A 419 -1.78 -22.92 7.33
N ARG A 420 -0.58 -22.46 7.68
CA ARG A 420 0.24 -23.08 8.73
C ARG A 420 0.92 -22.04 9.61
N SER A 421 1.05 -22.36 10.90
CA SER A 421 2.00 -21.68 11.80
C SER A 421 3.41 -22.18 11.49
N SER A 422 4.38 -21.28 11.39
CA SER A 422 5.79 -21.67 11.27
C SER A 422 6.39 -22.11 12.62
N ASN A 423 5.69 -21.87 13.73
CA ASN A 423 6.16 -22.02 15.12
C ASN A 423 7.45 -21.22 15.41
N ARG A 424 7.69 -20.18 14.61
CA ARG A 424 8.82 -19.26 14.71
C ARG A 424 8.31 -17.83 14.80
N SER A 425 9.15 -16.95 15.31
CA SER A 425 8.91 -15.50 15.28
C SER A 425 8.87 -15.00 13.84
N LEU A 426 8.02 -14.00 13.57
CA LEU A 426 8.09 -13.25 12.31
C LEU A 426 9.39 -12.43 12.19
N MET A 427 10.07 -12.14 13.31
CA MET A 427 11.36 -11.47 13.26
C MET A 427 12.41 -12.40 12.59
N PRO A 428 13.04 -11.95 11.49
CA PRO A 428 13.92 -12.82 10.73
C PRO A 428 15.25 -13.10 11.44
N GLU A 429 15.75 -14.32 11.31
CA GLU A 429 17.13 -14.65 11.67
C GLU A 429 18.10 -14.25 10.54
N GLY A 430 19.38 -14.09 10.87
CA GLY A 430 20.42 -13.83 9.88
C GLY A 430 20.76 -12.35 9.69
N ILE A 431 20.24 -11.46 10.54
CA ILE A 431 20.54 -10.02 10.53
C ILE A 431 22.05 -9.75 10.58
N GLU A 432 22.83 -10.65 11.21
CA GLU A 432 24.30 -10.59 11.28
C GLU A 432 25.01 -10.62 9.91
N LYS A 433 24.30 -10.94 8.82
CA LYS A 433 24.86 -10.89 7.47
C LYS A 433 24.86 -9.48 6.88
N ASP A 434 23.93 -8.65 7.33
CA ASP A 434 23.69 -7.31 6.78
C ASP A 434 24.05 -6.19 7.78
N VAL A 435 24.36 -6.56 9.04
CA VAL A 435 24.72 -5.64 10.12
C VAL A 435 26.09 -6.03 10.65
N THR A 436 27.10 -5.17 10.51
CA THR A 436 28.45 -5.43 11.05
C THR A 436 28.48 -5.33 12.58
N VAL A 437 29.56 -5.83 13.22
CA VAL A 437 29.74 -5.72 14.68
C VAL A 437 29.72 -4.26 15.15
N GLN A 438 30.31 -3.32 14.40
CA GLN A 438 30.26 -1.89 14.72
C GLN A 438 28.83 -1.32 14.56
N GLN A 439 28.12 -1.70 13.49
CA GLN A 439 26.73 -1.28 13.30
C GLN A 439 25.82 -1.82 14.39
N MET A 440 26.12 -3.02 14.92
CA MET A 440 25.44 -3.57 16.08
C MET A 440 25.70 -2.75 17.35
N ALA A 441 26.93 -2.29 17.58
CA ALA A 441 27.24 -1.40 18.70
C ALA A 441 26.47 -0.08 18.59
N ASP A 442 26.49 0.53 17.40
CA ASP A 442 25.80 1.78 17.09
C ASP A 442 24.28 1.65 17.31
N VAL A 443 23.63 0.58 16.81
CA VAL A 443 22.17 0.39 16.98
C VAL A 443 21.79 0.08 18.43
N LEU A 444 22.60 -0.68 19.18
CA LEU A 444 22.39 -0.92 20.61
C LEU A 444 22.45 0.39 21.42
N ALA A 445 23.37 1.29 21.07
CA ALA A 445 23.45 2.63 21.68
C ALA A 445 22.19 3.45 21.37
N PHE A 446 21.74 3.45 20.12
CA PHE A 446 20.49 4.12 19.72
C PHE A 446 19.26 3.58 20.46
N LEU A 447 19.09 2.25 20.57
CA LEU A 447 17.96 1.65 21.27
C LEU A 447 17.93 2.00 22.77
N ARG A 448 19.11 2.18 23.37
CA ARG A 448 19.22 2.54 24.79
C ARG A 448 19.09 4.04 25.04
N GLN A 449 19.37 4.87 24.03
CA GLN A 449 19.30 6.33 24.09
C GLN A 449 18.61 6.91 22.85
N PRO A 450 17.35 6.54 22.57
CA PRO A 450 16.65 7.10 21.43
C PRO A 450 16.39 8.59 21.67
N PRO A 451 16.43 9.43 20.61
CA PRO A 451 16.13 10.85 20.75
C PRO A 451 14.76 11.03 21.43
N GLU A 452 14.68 11.97 22.38
CA GLU A 452 13.42 12.28 23.06
C GLU A 452 12.36 12.68 22.03
N GLN A 453 11.16 12.13 22.18
CA GLN A 453 10.01 12.57 21.41
C GLN A 453 9.80 14.06 21.72
N GLN A 454 9.84 14.92 20.70
CA GLN A 454 9.11 16.17 20.77
C GLN A 454 7.63 15.79 20.84
N THR A 455 7.10 15.69 22.06
CA THR A 455 5.67 15.56 22.28
C THR A 455 5.03 16.80 21.66
N ALA A 456 4.38 16.65 20.50
CA ALA A 456 3.43 17.63 20.02
C ALA A 456 2.41 17.81 21.15
N GLY A 457 2.48 18.97 21.80
CA GLY A 457 1.77 19.23 23.04
C GLY A 457 0.28 18.99 22.89
N PHE A 458 -0.24 17.98 23.57
CA PHE A 458 -1.62 18.01 24.01
C PHE A 458 -1.73 19.09 25.08
N SER A 459 -1.95 20.33 24.63
CA SER A 459 -2.44 21.40 25.48
C SER A 459 -3.85 21.01 25.90
N ARG A 460 -3.97 20.35 27.06
CA ARG A 460 -5.19 20.41 27.86
C ARG A 460 -5.23 21.81 28.47
N ALA A 461 -5.95 22.70 27.82
CA ALA A 461 -6.41 23.92 28.48
C ALA A 461 -7.62 23.58 29.38
N PRO A 462 -7.74 24.27 30.53
CA PRO A 462 -8.64 23.91 31.64
C PRO A 462 -10.13 24.10 31.35
#